data_AF-A0A4S5B1U9-F1
#
_entry.id   AF-A0A4S5B1U9-F1
#
_cell.length_a   1.000
_cell.length_b   1.000
_cell.length_c   1.000
_cell.angle_alpha   90.00
_cell.angle_beta   90.00
_cell.angle_gamma   90.00
#
_symmetry.space_group_name_H-M   'P 1'
#
loop_
_entity.id
_entity.type
_entity.pdbx_description
1 polymer ?
#
loop_
_entity_poly.entity_id
_entity_poly.type
_entity_poly.pdbx_seq_one_letter_code
_entity_poly.pdbx_strand_id
1 'polypeptide(L)' 'QSGPATNRDRVLHAVRDGARTGQEIGVATGLHKGTVSRTVTALLTAGLLTRTAAGTLTTSTGEVSA' A
#
# COMPACT_ATOMS: atom_id res chain seq x y z
N GLN A 1 -18.11 2.07 10.77
CA GLN A 1 -18.71 1.05 9.89
C GLN A 1 -17.62 0.40 9.06
N SER A 2 -17.37 -0.89 9.29
CA SER A 2 -16.46 -1.71 8.48
C SER A 2 -17.15 -2.06 7.17
N GLY A 3 -17.01 -1.22 6.16
CA GLY A 3 -17.39 -1.56 4.79
C GLY A 3 -16.56 -2.73 4.27
N PRO A 4 -16.97 -3.41 3.18
CA PRO A 4 -16.19 -4.52 2.60
C PRO A 4 -14.75 -4.05 2.41
N ALA A 5 -13.78 -4.80 2.94
CA ALA A 5 -12.36 -4.45 2.89
C ALA A 5 -11.97 -4.17 1.43
N THR A 6 -11.98 -2.88 1.07
CA THR A 6 -11.76 -2.46 -0.30
C THR A 6 -10.33 -2.81 -0.69
N ASN A 7 -10.04 -2.98 -1.98
CA ASN A 7 -8.66 -3.26 -2.42
C ASN A 7 -7.65 -2.27 -1.83
N ARG A 8 -8.10 -1.03 -1.56
CA ARG A 8 -7.35 0.01 -0.84
C ARG A 8 -6.90 -0.42 0.56
N ASP A 9 -7.82 -0.98 1.34
CA ASP A 9 -7.59 -1.43 2.72
C ASP A 9 -6.61 -2.61 2.75
N ARG A 10 -6.79 -3.57 1.85
CA ARG A 10 -5.87 -4.71 1.69
C ARG A 10 -4.45 -4.27 1.36
N VAL A 11 -4.30 -3.34 0.41
CA VAL A 11 -2.99 -2.80 0.02
C VAL A 11 -2.35 -2.03 1.19
N LEU A 12 -3.12 -1.21 1.91
CA LEU A 12 -2.63 -0.49 3.08
C LEU A 12 -2.16 -1.46 4.18
N HIS A 13 -2.94 -2.50 4.46
CA HIS A 13 -2.58 -3.53 5.43
C HIS A 13 -1.29 -4.24 5.02
N ALA A 14 -1.15 -4.66 3.77
CA ALA A 14 0.07 -5.30 3.27
C ALA A 14 1.30 -4.41 3.41
N VAL A 15 1.20 -3.10 3.12
CA VAL A 15 2.33 -2.18 3.30
C VAL A 15 2.70 -1.98 4.78
N ARG A 16 1.70 -2.00 5.69
CA ARG A 16 1.94 -1.97 7.15
C ARG A 16 2.59 -3.24 7.65
N ASP A 17 2.19 -4.39 7.11
CA ASP A 17 2.73 -5.71 7.45
C ASP A 17 4.19 -5.85 6.98
N GLY A 18 4.59 -5.08 5.97
CA GLY A 18 5.99 -4.96 5.56
C GLY A 18 6.22 -4.94 4.06
N ALA A 19 5.17 -5.10 3.24
CA ALA A 19 5.30 -5.10 1.78
C ALA A 19 5.79 -3.73 1.29
N ARG A 20 6.94 -3.71 0.60
CA ARG A 20 7.58 -2.48 0.12
C ARG A 20 7.42 -2.26 -1.37
N THR A 21 7.00 -3.28 -2.11
CA THR A 21 6.87 -3.27 -3.57
C THR A 21 5.50 -3.75 -4.03
N GLY A 22 5.11 -3.37 -5.25
CA GLY A 22 3.86 -3.84 -5.86
C GLY A 22 3.79 -5.36 -6.02
N GLN A 23 4.93 -6.03 -6.14
CA GLN A 23 4.99 -7.50 -6.18
C GLN A 23 4.64 -8.09 -4.81
N GLU A 24 5.29 -7.65 -3.75
CA GLU A 24 5.02 -8.11 -2.38
C GLU A 24 3.58 -7.84 -1.99
N ILE A 25 3.05 -6.66 -2.33
CA ILE A 25 1.65 -6.31 -2.12
C ILE A 25 0.74 -7.30 -2.86
N GLY A 26 1.04 -7.62 -4.12
CA GLY A 26 0.26 -8.60 -4.89
C GLY A 26 0.27 -9.99 -4.25
N VAL A 27 1.42 -10.43 -3.74
CA VAL A 27 1.55 -11.71 -3.02
C VAL A 27 0.75 -11.70 -1.71
N ALA A 28 0.89 -10.64 -0.90
CA ALA A 28 0.24 -10.53 0.40
C ALA A 28 -1.29 -10.37 0.29
N THR A 29 -1.77 -9.67 -0.74
CA THR A 29 -3.20 -9.36 -0.91
C THR A 29 -3.92 -10.30 -1.87
N GLY A 30 -3.19 -11.10 -2.65
CA GLY A 30 -3.72 -11.91 -3.75
C GLY A 30 -4.27 -11.08 -4.93
N LEU A 31 -3.96 -9.78 -4.98
CA LEU A 31 -4.47 -8.89 -6.03
C LEU A 31 -3.63 -8.98 -7.32
N HIS A 32 -4.30 -8.91 -8.46
CA HIS A 32 -3.63 -8.81 -9.75
C HIS A 32 -2.75 -7.55 -9.85
N LYS A 33 -1.61 -7.68 -10.53
CA LYS A 33 -0.64 -6.59 -10.76
C LYS A 33 -1.28 -5.27 -11.23
N GLY A 34 -2.22 -5.32 -12.18
CA GLY A 34 -2.91 -4.13 -12.68
C GLY A 34 -3.81 -3.46 -11.64
N THR A 35 -4.44 -4.25 -10.76
CA THR A 35 -5.22 -3.75 -9.63
C THR A 35 -4.30 -3.12 -8.59
N VAL A 36 -3.22 -3.81 -8.22
CA VAL A 36 -2.22 -3.28 -7.27
C VAL A 36 -1.66 -1.95 -7.76
N SER A 37 -1.22 -1.85 -9.02
CA SER A 37 -0.65 -0.62 -9.57
C SER A 37 -1.62 0.56 -9.52
N ARG A 38 -2.90 0.34 -9.91
CA ARG A 38 -3.94 1.37 -9.84
C ARG A 38 -4.26 1.77 -8.40
N THR A 39 -4.38 0.81 -7.49
CA THR A 39 -4.68 1.07 -6.09
C THR A 39 -3.53 1.78 -5.38
N VAL A 40 -2.28 1.37 -5.62
CA VAL A 40 -1.08 2.04 -5.10
C VAL A 40 -1.00 3.47 -5.60
N THR A 41 -1.22 3.70 -6.90
CA THR A 41 -1.26 5.06 -7.46
C THR A 41 -2.35 5.90 -6.79
N ALA A 42 -3.57 5.38 -6.67
CA ALA A 42 -4.67 6.08 -6.00
C ALA A 42 -4.38 6.37 -4.51
N LEU A 43 -3.62 5.51 -3.85
CA LEU A 43 -3.18 5.69 -2.46
C LEU A 43 -2.07 6.74 -2.32
N LEU A 44 -1.12 6.77 -3.25
CA LEU A 44 -0.09 7.80 -3.34
C LEU A 44 -0.72 9.17 -3.61
N THR A 45 -1.64 9.26 -4.58
CA THR A 45 -2.38 10.50 -4.89
C THR A 45 -3.21 10.98 -3.71
N ALA A 46 -3.80 10.07 -2.94
CA ALA A 46 -4.54 10.42 -1.73
C ALA A 46 -3.66 10.70 -0.51
N GLY A 47 -2.33 10.65 -0.65
CA GLY A 47 -1.38 10.90 0.44
C GLY A 47 -1.34 9.82 1.53
N LEU A 48 -1.98 8.66 1.34
CA LEU A 48 -1.96 7.56 2.32
C LEU A 48 -0.74 6.67 2.20
N LEU A 49 -0.14 6.60 1.02
CA LEU A 49 1.17 6.00 0.79
C LEU A 49 2.16 7.09 0.40
N THR A 50 3.42 6.86 0.73
CA THR A 50 4.55 7.65 0.28
C THR A 50 5.59 6.74 -0.36
N ARG A 51 6.23 7.22 -1.42
CA ARG A 51 7.40 6.56 -2.00
C ARG A 51 8.66 7.13 -1.35
N THR A 52 9.49 6.27 -0.81
CA THR A 52 10.79 6.66 -0.22
C THR A 52 11.80 6.98 -1.31
N ALA A 53 12.90 7.65 -0.94
CA ALA A 53 14.02 7.91 -1.86
C ALA A 53 14.66 6.63 -2.41
N ALA A 54 14.53 5.50 -1.70
CA ALA A 54 14.99 4.18 -2.14
C ALA A 54 14.04 3.50 -3.15
N GLY A 55 12.91 4.14 -3.51
CA GLY A 55 11.93 3.59 -4.45
C GLY A 55 10.91 2.63 -3.83
N THR A 56 10.90 2.48 -2.50
CA THR A 56 9.97 1.60 -1.77
C THR A 56 8.71 2.33 -1.32
N LEU A 57 7.64 1.58 -1.06
CA LEU A 57 6.37 2.09 -0.55
C LEU A 57 6.35 2.04 0.99
N THR A 58 5.86 3.11 1.61
CA THR A 58 5.58 3.18 3.04
C THR A 58 4.24 3.84 3.28
N THR A 59 3.55 3.50 4.38
CA THR A 59 2.33 4.20 4.78
C THR A 59 2.68 5.57 5.36
N SER A 60 1.95 6.60 4.95
CA SER A 60 2.10 7.97 5.47
C SER A 60 1.56 8.15 6.90
N THR A 61 1.31 7.06 7.63
CA THR A 61 1.10 7.11 9.08
C THR A 61 2.41 7.60 9.68
N GLY A 62 2.48 8.89 9.96
CA GLY A 62 3.67 9.58 10.41
C GLY A 62 4.12 9.08 11.77
N GLU A 63 4.89 8.00 11.79
CA GLU A 63 5.72 7.57 12.91
C GLU A 63 6.60 6.39 12.46
N VAL A 64 7.70 6.72 11.77
CA VAL A 64 8.95 5.98 11.93
C VAL A 64 10.05 7.02 12.10
N SER A 65 10.14 7.54 13.32
CA SER A 65 11.34 8.18 13.85
C SER A 65 11.84 7.31 14.99
N ALA A 66 13.15 7.07 14.99
CA ALA A 66 13.98 6.29 15.92
C ALA A 66 14.12 4.79 15.58
#